data_AF-A0A642UZ22-F1
#
_entry.id   AF-A0A642UZ22-F1
#
_cell.length_a   1.000
_cell.length_b   1.000
_cell.length_c   1.000
_cell.angle_alpha   90.00
_cell.angle_beta   90.00
_cell.angle_gamma   90.00
#
_symmetry.space_group_name_H-M   'P 1'
#
loop_
_entity.id
_entity.type
_entity.pdbx_description
1 polymer ?
#
loop_
_entity_poly.entity_id
_entity_poly.type
_entity_poly.pdbx_seq_one_letter_code
_entity_poly.pdbx_strand_id
1 'polypeptide(L)'
;MDHRKSHVVFDSGSVDEYQKVTAACSTLVAICSSLSPGTMYVLSTRNMKLKFSHTVEAGEINDIQFSLDEKYVVFCTNKKLIVLDAGTGKEVYVIDVPWSDKTFSKLRFVGDSTLIAGLTLAGRKGTLVAKFDVEEGELLESKKVDKIKAPTAMDARAKYIVVAGADLSIAILDVHTLKTLHVMQQVHPFAITSVSLNSREDLLASTSVANTIHVAELPADGEFHRDRATFIWAVSSVILTILIAVAFQLLIKYQIIDSLVVHDKIWNKLDSMKNGSLMSSFQAIKQDIVENVKEATSDDDDNEEQQREDNAKVDDQVDEEEEQQESHQTPAATLL
;
A
#
# COMPACT_ATOMS: atom_id res chain seq x y z
N MET A 1 -18.59 -41.01 -25.71
CA MET A 1 -19.10 -39.71 -25.20
C MET A 1 -20.54 -39.62 -25.63
N ASP A 2 -21.46 -39.68 -24.68
CA ASP A 2 -22.89 -39.60 -24.98
C ASP A 2 -23.21 -38.15 -25.35
N HIS A 3 -23.45 -37.88 -26.63
CA HIS A 3 -23.78 -36.53 -27.10
C HIS A 3 -25.18 -36.20 -26.60
N ARG A 4 -25.27 -35.55 -25.42
CA ARG A 4 -26.54 -35.02 -24.94
C ARG A 4 -27.06 -34.00 -25.96
N LYS A 5 -28.29 -34.22 -26.44
CA LYS A 5 -28.99 -33.31 -27.35
C LYS A 5 -29.05 -31.91 -26.74
N SER A 6 -28.95 -30.89 -27.59
CA SER A 6 -29.21 -29.50 -27.24
C SER A 6 -30.57 -29.36 -26.56
N HIS A 7 -30.63 -28.68 -25.42
CA HIS A 7 -31.86 -28.40 -24.69
C HIS A 7 -32.29 -26.96 -24.98
N VAL A 8 -33.49 -26.78 -25.51
CA VAL A 8 -34.07 -25.45 -25.72
C VAL A 8 -34.59 -24.95 -24.37
N VAL A 9 -34.17 -23.76 -23.95
CA VAL A 9 -34.56 -23.16 -22.65
C VAL A 9 -35.68 -22.15 -22.84
N PHE A 10 -35.63 -21.37 -23.92
CA PHE A 10 -36.69 -20.49 -24.38
C PHE A 10 -36.69 -20.52 -25.92
N ASP A 11 -37.86 -20.35 -26.52
CA ASP A 11 -38.03 -20.31 -27.97
C ASP A 11 -37.87 -18.84 -28.41
N SER A 12 -36.82 -18.52 -29.17
CA SER A 12 -36.59 -17.15 -29.63
C SER A 12 -37.62 -16.80 -30.70
N GLY A 13 -38.74 -16.21 -30.27
CA GLY A 13 -39.83 -15.82 -31.17
C GLY A 13 -39.47 -14.61 -32.05
N SER A 14 -38.41 -13.87 -31.69
CA SER A 14 -37.91 -12.70 -32.42
C SER A 14 -36.38 -12.67 -32.44
N VAL A 15 -35.80 -11.95 -33.40
CA VAL A 15 -34.35 -11.72 -33.51
C VAL A 15 -33.81 -10.92 -32.31
N ASP A 16 -34.68 -10.20 -31.62
CA ASP A 16 -34.35 -9.39 -30.44
C ASP A 16 -34.26 -10.22 -29.16
N GLU A 17 -34.74 -11.47 -29.18
CA GLU A 17 -34.64 -12.41 -28.06
C GLU A 17 -33.43 -13.33 -28.23
N TYR A 18 -32.39 -13.06 -27.45
CA TYR A 18 -31.18 -13.86 -27.40
C TYR A 18 -30.70 -14.05 -25.96
N GLN A 19 -29.81 -15.03 -25.78
CA GLN A 19 -29.14 -15.29 -24.51
C GLN A 19 -28.11 -14.20 -24.24
N LYS A 20 -28.39 -13.33 -23.27
CA LYS A 20 -27.56 -12.15 -22.98
C LYS A 20 -26.45 -12.44 -21.96
N VAL A 21 -26.79 -13.17 -20.89
CA VAL A 21 -25.85 -13.47 -19.80
C VAL A 21 -26.00 -14.91 -19.35
N THR A 22 -24.90 -15.51 -18.91
CA THR A 22 -24.88 -16.87 -18.37
C THR A 22 -23.93 -16.93 -17.19
N ALA A 23 -24.41 -17.51 -16.09
CA ALA A 23 -23.60 -17.87 -14.94
C ALA A 23 -23.80 -19.34 -14.62
N ALA A 24 -22.76 -19.98 -14.10
CA ALA A 24 -22.81 -21.38 -13.72
C ALA A 24 -22.11 -21.58 -12.38
N CYS A 25 -22.65 -22.46 -11.56
CA CYS A 25 -21.99 -23.05 -10.41
C CYS A 25 -21.96 -24.58 -10.58
N SER A 26 -21.56 -25.32 -9.55
CA SER A 26 -21.43 -26.78 -9.66
C SER A 26 -22.79 -27.46 -9.89
N THR A 27 -23.86 -26.95 -9.29
CA THR A 27 -25.19 -27.58 -9.32
C THR A 27 -26.21 -26.89 -10.22
N LEU A 28 -26.01 -25.60 -10.52
CA LEU A 28 -26.96 -24.75 -11.25
C LEU A 28 -26.30 -23.97 -12.39
N VAL A 29 -27.11 -23.65 -13.40
CA VAL A 29 -26.81 -22.71 -14.48
C VAL A 29 -27.94 -21.72 -14.57
N ALA A 30 -27.62 -20.43 -14.63
CA ALA A 30 -28.58 -19.37 -14.86
C ALA A 30 -28.33 -18.74 -16.23
N ILE A 31 -29.41 -18.53 -16.98
CA ILE A 31 -29.41 -17.95 -18.32
C ILE A 31 -30.42 -16.81 -18.34
N CYS A 32 -30.03 -15.66 -18.88
CA CYS A 32 -30.90 -14.49 -18.99
C CYS A 32 -31.23 -14.17 -20.45
N SER A 33 -32.50 -13.85 -20.73
CA SER A 33 -32.92 -13.32 -22.02
C SER A 33 -32.61 -11.83 -22.13
N SER A 34 -32.46 -11.35 -23.37
CA SER A 34 -32.26 -9.93 -23.72
C SER A 34 -33.54 -9.09 -23.70
N LEU A 35 -34.70 -9.70 -23.47
CA LEU A 35 -35.99 -9.00 -23.49
C LEU A 35 -36.08 -7.94 -22.39
N SER A 36 -37.00 -6.98 -22.59
CA SER A 36 -37.44 -6.03 -21.57
C SER A 36 -38.97 -6.09 -21.48
N PRO A 37 -39.55 -6.70 -20.43
CA PRO A 37 -38.88 -7.20 -19.22
C PRO A 37 -38.02 -8.45 -19.44
N GLY A 38 -36.84 -8.46 -18.84
CA GLY A 38 -35.90 -9.58 -18.91
C GLY A 38 -36.33 -10.76 -18.03
N THR A 39 -36.08 -11.98 -18.51
CA THR A 39 -36.35 -13.21 -17.75
C THR A 39 -35.07 -13.99 -17.51
N MET A 40 -34.86 -14.39 -16.26
CA MET A 40 -33.83 -15.31 -15.84
C MET A 40 -34.42 -16.72 -15.74
N TYR A 41 -33.69 -17.72 -16.25
CA TYR A 41 -34.00 -19.14 -16.15
C TYR A 41 -32.88 -19.83 -15.39
N VAL A 42 -33.23 -20.56 -14.32
CA VAL A 42 -32.26 -21.33 -13.54
C VAL A 42 -32.49 -22.81 -13.76
N LEU A 43 -31.47 -23.52 -14.22
CA LEU A 43 -31.50 -24.94 -14.58
C LEU A 43 -30.53 -25.73 -13.70
N SER A 44 -30.81 -27.01 -13.49
CA SER A 44 -29.85 -27.92 -12.84
C SER A 44 -28.79 -28.42 -13.84
N THR A 45 -27.50 -28.36 -13.47
CA THR A 45 -26.39 -28.85 -14.30
C THR A 45 -26.45 -30.36 -14.55
N ARG A 46 -27.03 -31.14 -13.62
CA ARG A 46 -27.08 -32.61 -13.71
C ARG A 46 -27.98 -33.09 -14.85
N ASN A 47 -29.15 -32.48 -15.01
CA ASN A 47 -30.20 -32.95 -15.92
C ASN A 47 -30.72 -31.89 -16.89
N MET A 48 -30.20 -30.66 -16.84
CA MET A 48 -30.63 -29.50 -17.64
C MET A 48 -32.12 -29.18 -17.53
N LYS A 49 -32.79 -29.56 -16.43
CA LYS A 49 -34.18 -29.21 -16.18
C LYS A 49 -34.28 -27.84 -15.51
N LEU A 50 -35.27 -27.06 -15.94
CA LEU A 50 -35.64 -25.80 -15.31
C LEU A 50 -36.06 -26.05 -13.85
N LYS A 51 -35.42 -25.36 -12.91
CA LYS A 51 -35.82 -25.31 -11.51
C LYS A 51 -36.86 -24.22 -11.28
N PHE A 52 -36.55 -23.00 -11.71
CA PHE A 52 -37.44 -21.85 -11.62
C PHE A 52 -37.03 -20.80 -12.66
N SER A 53 -37.94 -19.85 -12.88
CA SER A 53 -37.69 -18.66 -13.69
C SER A 53 -38.13 -17.42 -12.92
N HIS A 54 -37.50 -16.30 -13.21
CA HIS A 54 -37.79 -15.02 -12.58
C HIS A 54 -37.80 -13.92 -13.64
N THR A 55 -38.95 -13.23 -13.80
CA THR A 55 -39.12 -12.13 -14.74
C THR A 55 -39.14 -10.82 -13.99
N VAL A 56 -38.30 -9.87 -14.40
CA VAL A 56 -38.23 -8.55 -13.77
C VAL A 56 -39.44 -7.69 -14.13
N GLU A 57 -39.79 -6.73 -13.29
CA GLU A 57 -40.91 -5.82 -13.57
C GLU A 57 -40.67 -4.94 -14.81
N ALA A 58 -39.43 -4.46 -14.98
CA ALA A 58 -39.05 -3.57 -16.06
C ALA A 58 -37.55 -3.62 -16.36
N GLY A 59 -37.22 -3.41 -17.63
CA GLY A 59 -35.84 -3.36 -18.12
C GLY A 59 -35.22 -4.74 -18.35
N GLU A 60 -33.96 -4.72 -18.72
CA GLU A 60 -33.17 -5.92 -19.01
C GLU A 60 -32.30 -6.31 -17.82
N ILE A 61 -31.89 -7.58 -17.81
CA ILE A 61 -30.86 -8.08 -16.87
C ILE A 61 -29.48 -7.77 -17.48
N ASN A 62 -28.63 -7.11 -16.69
CA ASN A 62 -27.30 -6.65 -17.12
C ASN A 62 -26.19 -7.63 -16.80
N ASP A 63 -26.27 -8.27 -15.62
CA ASP A 63 -25.32 -9.30 -15.18
C ASP A 63 -25.97 -10.19 -14.12
N ILE A 64 -25.41 -11.39 -13.94
CA ILE A 64 -25.86 -12.40 -12.98
C ILE A 64 -24.66 -13.18 -12.43
N GLN A 65 -24.73 -13.56 -11.16
CA GLN A 65 -23.69 -14.32 -10.50
C GLN A 65 -24.28 -15.19 -9.37
N PHE A 66 -23.73 -16.39 -9.19
CA PHE A 66 -23.98 -17.21 -8.00
C PHE A 66 -22.97 -16.86 -6.90
N SER A 67 -23.40 -16.92 -5.64
CA SER A 67 -22.49 -16.90 -4.49
C SER A 67 -21.59 -18.14 -4.51
N LEU A 68 -20.43 -18.05 -3.86
CA LEU A 68 -19.44 -19.15 -3.86
C LEU A 68 -19.96 -20.41 -3.15
N ASP A 69 -20.82 -20.23 -2.15
CA ASP A 69 -21.51 -21.29 -1.41
C ASP A 69 -22.78 -21.82 -2.12
N GLU A 70 -23.12 -21.26 -3.28
CA GLU A 70 -24.30 -21.59 -4.09
C GLU A 70 -25.65 -21.37 -3.37
N LYS A 71 -25.66 -20.60 -2.27
CA LYS A 71 -26.88 -20.27 -1.52
C LYS A 71 -27.71 -19.19 -2.22
N TYR A 72 -27.05 -18.25 -2.86
CA TYR A 72 -27.68 -17.10 -3.50
C TYR A 72 -27.40 -17.05 -5.00
N VAL A 73 -28.40 -16.57 -5.74
CA VAL A 73 -28.22 -16.08 -7.11
C VAL A 73 -28.58 -14.61 -7.13
N VAL A 74 -27.65 -13.79 -7.62
CA VAL A 74 -27.78 -12.34 -7.64
C VAL A 74 -27.71 -11.86 -9.07
N PHE A 75 -28.65 -11.02 -9.46
CA PHE A 75 -28.64 -10.37 -10.75
C PHE A 75 -28.99 -8.90 -10.62
N CYS A 76 -28.64 -8.11 -11.63
CA CYS A 76 -28.93 -6.69 -11.64
C CYS A 76 -29.64 -6.26 -12.91
N THR A 77 -30.53 -5.28 -12.76
CA THR A 77 -31.05 -4.46 -13.85
C THR A 77 -30.36 -3.09 -13.79
N ASN A 78 -30.77 -2.14 -14.63
CA ASN A 78 -30.25 -0.77 -14.52
C ASN A 78 -30.47 -0.12 -13.14
N LYS A 79 -31.51 -0.51 -12.40
CA LYS A 79 -31.94 0.20 -11.18
C LYS A 79 -32.04 -0.67 -9.93
N LYS A 80 -32.10 -1.99 -10.08
CA LYS A 80 -32.26 -2.92 -8.96
C LYS A 80 -31.13 -3.95 -8.97
N LEU A 81 -30.65 -4.28 -7.78
CA LEU A 81 -29.88 -5.49 -7.50
C LEU A 81 -30.82 -6.44 -6.75
N ILE A 82 -31.04 -7.62 -7.31
CA ILE A 82 -32.02 -8.58 -6.78
C ILE A 82 -31.26 -9.83 -6.36
N VAL A 83 -31.48 -10.22 -5.11
CA VAL A 83 -30.89 -11.40 -4.47
C VAL A 83 -31.99 -12.43 -4.30
N LEU A 84 -31.82 -13.60 -4.90
CA LEU A 84 -32.71 -14.74 -4.70
C LEU A 84 -31.98 -15.87 -3.97
N ASP A 85 -32.74 -16.64 -3.20
CA ASP A 85 -32.31 -17.94 -2.73
C ASP A 85 -32.20 -18.89 -3.94
N ALA A 86 -31.01 -19.45 -4.17
CA ALA A 86 -30.73 -20.28 -5.35
C ALA A 86 -31.42 -21.65 -5.30
N GLY A 87 -31.85 -22.11 -4.12
CA GLY A 87 -32.57 -23.37 -3.95
C GLY A 87 -34.04 -23.26 -4.35
N THR A 88 -34.68 -22.14 -3.97
CA THR A 88 -36.14 -21.94 -4.06
C THR A 88 -36.56 -20.90 -5.09
N GLY A 89 -35.66 -19.99 -5.49
CA GLY A 89 -35.94 -18.87 -6.39
C GLY A 89 -36.71 -17.72 -5.74
N LYS A 90 -36.87 -17.72 -4.42
CA LYS A 90 -37.56 -16.65 -3.69
C LYS A 90 -36.66 -15.43 -3.55
N GLU A 91 -37.24 -14.25 -3.70
CA GLU A 91 -36.58 -12.99 -3.39
C GLU A 91 -36.24 -12.91 -1.90
N VAL A 92 -34.97 -12.64 -1.62
CA VAL A 92 -34.46 -12.39 -0.27
C VAL A 92 -34.32 -10.89 -0.05
N TYR A 93 -33.64 -10.22 -0.99
CA TYR A 93 -33.44 -8.78 -0.97
C TYR A 93 -33.64 -8.17 -2.36
N VAL A 94 -34.19 -6.96 -2.37
CA VAL A 94 -34.22 -6.08 -3.54
C VAL A 94 -33.59 -4.77 -3.10
N ILE A 95 -32.42 -4.47 -3.66
CA ILE A 95 -31.67 -3.26 -3.37
C ILE A 95 -31.85 -2.31 -4.54
N ASP A 96 -32.61 -1.25 -4.32
CA ASP A 96 -32.74 -0.16 -5.27
C ASP A 96 -31.49 0.73 -5.26
N VAL A 97 -31.04 1.16 -6.43
CA VAL A 97 -30.01 2.20 -6.51
C VAL A 97 -30.63 3.52 -6.00
N PRO A 98 -30.16 4.11 -4.89
CA PRO A 98 -30.76 5.34 -4.36
C PRO A 98 -30.42 6.58 -5.19
N TRP A 99 -29.61 6.43 -6.25
CA TRP A 99 -29.06 7.53 -7.04
C TRP A 99 -29.51 7.44 -8.50
N SER A 100 -30.24 8.45 -8.94
CA SER A 100 -30.78 8.55 -10.30
C SER A 100 -29.72 8.50 -11.39
N ASP A 101 -28.48 8.93 -11.07
CA ASP A 101 -27.35 9.04 -11.98
C ASP A 101 -26.46 7.80 -12.08
N LYS A 102 -26.84 6.68 -11.44
CA LYS A 102 -26.06 5.43 -11.49
C LYS A 102 -26.89 4.28 -12.06
N THR A 103 -26.21 3.33 -12.71
CA THR A 103 -26.82 2.09 -13.20
C THR A 103 -25.91 0.90 -12.96
N PHE A 104 -26.44 -0.22 -12.46
CA PHE A 104 -25.66 -1.45 -12.35
C PHE A 104 -25.29 -2.01 -13.72
N SER A 105 -24.14 -2.67 -13.78
CA SER A 105 -23.59 -3.15 -15.05
C SER A 105 -22.87 -4.48 -14.97
N LYS A 106 -22.13 -4.77 -13.89
CA LYS A 106 -21.41 -6.03 -13.68
C LYS A 106 -21.41 -6.42 -12.20
N LEU A 107 -21.39 -7.72 -11.91
CA LEU A 107 -21.46 -8.28 -10.55
C LEU A 107 -20.43 -9.40 -10.37
N ARG A 108 -19.67 -9.40 -9.27
CA ARG A 108 -18.72 -10.47 -8.95
C ARG A 108 -18.65 -10.70 -7.43
N PHE A 109 -18.68 -11.96 -7.01
CA PHE A 109 -18.50 -12.30 -5.60
C PHE A 109 -17.02 -12.35 -5.23
N VAL A 110 -16.70 -11.86 -4.03
CA VAL A 110 -15.36 -11.85 -3.42
C VAL A 110 -15.46 -12.46 -2.02
N GLY A 111 -15.99 -13.67 -1.95
CA GLY A 111 -16.36 -14.36 -0.72
C GLY A 111 -17.81 -14.86 -0.76
N ASP A 112 -18.27 -15.46 0.33
CA ASP A 112 -19.58 -16.11 0.37
C ASP A 112 -20.73 -15.08 0.41
N SER A 113 -20.60 -14.03 1.23
CA SER A 113 -21.62 -12.96 1.38
C SER A 113 -21.26 -11.67 0.63
N THR A 114 -19.99 -11.47 0.29
CA THR A 114 -19.51 -10.18 -0.23
C THR A 114 -19.61 -10.10 -1.75
N LEU A 115 -20.40 -9.14 -2.23
CA LEU A 115 -20.59 -8.85 -3.65
C LEU A 115 -19.96 -7.53 -4.05
N ILE A 116 -19.21 -7.54 -5.15
CA ILE A 116 -18.70 -6.36 -5.83
C ILE A 116 -19.57 -6.07 -7.05
N ALA A 117 -20.13 -4.86 -7.10
CA ALA A 117 -20.92 -4.36 -8.20
C ALA A 117 -20.19 -3.22 -8.91
N GLY A 118 -20.07 -3.34 -10.24
CA GLY A 118 -19.68 -2.25 -11.13
C GLY A 118 -20.91 -1.45 -11.55
N LEU A 119 -20.86 -0.13 -11.37
CA LEU A 119 -21.90 0.81 -11.75
C LEU A 119 -21.36 1.83 -12.77
N THR A 120 -22.18 2.15 -13.77
CA THR A 120 -21.92 3.25 -14.68
C THR A 120 -22.47 4.55 -14.11
N LEU A 121 -21.67 5.62 -14.12
CA LEU A 121 -22.13 6.97 -13.80
C LEU A 121 -22.63 7.68 -15.06
N ALA A 122 -23.82 8.27 -14.98
CA ALA A 122 -24.45 9.01 -16.07
C ALA A 122 -23.58 10.21 -16.53
N GLY A 123 -23.78 10.62 -17.78
CA GLY A 123 -23.04 11.76 -18.34
C GLY A 123 -21.55 11.49 -18.55
N ARG A 124 -21.16 10.22 -18.78
CA ARG A 124 -19.75 9.79 -18.99
C ARG A 124 -18.83 10.13 -17.81
N LYS A 125 -19.38 10.20 -16.59
CA LYS A 125 -18.64 10.57 -15.37
C LYS A 125 -17.70 9.46 -14.86
N GLY A 126 -17.77 8.25 -15.43
CA GLY A 126 -16.87 7.12 -15.17
C GLY A 126 -17.56 5.89 -14.59
N THR A 127 -16.77 5.00 -13.98
CA THR A 127 -17.25 3.84 -13.22
C THR A 127 -17.23 4.12 -11.72
N LEU A 128 -18.20 3.55 -11.00
CA LEU A 128 -18.19 3.41 -9.56
C LEU A 128 -18.24 1.92 -9.21
N VAL A 129 -17.39 1.48 -8.30
CA VAL A 129 -17.41 0.13 -7.73
C VAL A 129 -18.02 0.22 -6.35
N ALA A 130 -18.97 -0.66 -6.06
CA ALA A 130 -19.67 -0.73 -4.78
C ALA A 130 -19.56 -2.16 -4.23
N LYS A 131 -19.35 -2.26 -2.92
CA LYS A 131 -19.24 -3.50 -2.17
C LYS A 131 -20.50 -3.65 -1.32
N PHE A 132 -21.18 -4.78 -1.47
CA PHE A 132 -22.43 -5.11 -0.78
C PHE A 132 -22.25 -6.36 0.07
N ASP A 133 -22.94 -6.38 1.19
CA ASP A 133 -23.22 -7.60 1.92
C ASP A 133 -24.56 -8.17 1.43
N VAL A 134 -24.54 -9.39 0.91
CA VAL A 134 -25.72 -10.07 0.37
C VAL A 134 -26.55 -10.74 1.46
N GLU A 135 -25.97 -11.06 2.61
CA GLU A 135 -26.70 -11.63 3.74
C GLU A 135 -27.47 -10.56 4.50
N GLU A 136 -26.91 -9.36 4.65
CA GLU A 136 -27.58 -8.24 5.32
C GLU A 136 -28.36 -7.34 4.34
N GLY A 137 -28.02 -7.39 3.05
CA GLY A 137 -28.61 -6.54 2.02
C GLY A 137 -28.13 -5.10 2.05
N GLU A 138 -26.95 -4.85 2.63
CA GLU A 138 -26.43 -3.50 2.89
C GLU A 138 -25.25 -3.12 1.98
N LEU A 139 -25.10 -1.81 1.73
CA LEU A 139 -23.95 -1.25 1.06
C LEU A 139 -22.82 -1.03 2.08
N LEU A 140 -21.72 -1.76 1.93
CA LEU A 140 -20.56 -1.66 2.81
C LEU A 140 -19.66 -0.48 2.45
N GLU A 141 -19.27 -0.38 1.18
CA GLU A 141 -18.36 0.67 0.69
C GLU A 141 -18.65 0.99 -0.78
N SER A 142 -18.40 2.21 -1.21
CA SER A 142 -18.38 2.52 -2.65
C SER A 142 -17.33 3.55 -3.01
N LYS A 143 -16.75 3.39 -4.20
CA LYS A 143 -15.65 4.21 -4.66
C LYS A 143 -15.68 4.42 -6.16
N LYS A 144 -15.39 5.64 -6.58
CA LYS A 144 -15.21 5.96 -8.00
C LYS A 144 -13.89 5.39 -8.49
N VAL A 145 -13.91 4.73 -9.65
CA VAL A 145 -12.71 4.24 -10.31
C VAL A 145 -12.11 5.37 -11.16
N ASP A 146 -10.82 5.60 -10.97
CA ASP A 146 -10.13 6.65 -11.69
C ASP A 146 -9.86 6.26 -13.15
N LYS A 147 -10.08 7.22 -14.05
CA LYS A 147 -9.69 7.13 -15.48
C LYS A 147 -10.31 5.96 -16.27
N ILE A 148 -11.38 5.35 -15.77
CA ILE A 148 -12.17 4.34 -16.48
C ILE A 148 -13.54 4.90 -16.82
N LYS A 149 -14.00 4.68 -18.06
CA LYS A 149 -15.36 5.06 -18.50
C LYS A 149 -16.40 4.05 -17.99
N ALA A 150 -17.47 3.77 -18.73
CA ALA A 150 -18.45 2.75 -18.32
C ALA A 150 -17.80 1.35 -18.36
N PRO A 151 -18.08 0.46 -17.39
CA PRO A 151 -17.46 -0.84 -17.34
C PRO A 151 -18.10 -1.78 -18.38
N THR A 152 -17.29 -2.42 -19.21
CA THR A 152 -17.73 -3.39 -20.21
C THR A 152 -17.56 -4.82 -19.73
N ALA A 153 -16.54 -5.08 -18.94
CA ALA A 153 -16.28 -6.37 -18.30
C ALA A 153 -15.67 -6.14 -16.91
N MET A 154 -15.85 -7.12 -16.03
CA MET A 154 -15.31 -7.09 -14.67
C MET A 154 -14.99 -8.50 -14.22
N ASP A 155 -13.94 -8.65 -13.43
CA ASP A 155 -13.70 -9.84 -12.62
C ASP A 155 -13.21 -9.41 -11.23
N ALA A 156 -13.49 -10.21 -10.22
CA ALA A 156 -13.05 -9.93 -8.86
C ALA A 156 -12.72 -11.23 -8.14
N ARG A 157 -11.63 -11.20 -7.39
CA ARG A 157 -11.13 -12.29 -6.56
C ARG A 157 -10.73 -11.74 -5.19
N ALA A 158 -10.09 -12.53 -4.33
CA ALA A 158 -9.89 -12.17 -2.92
C ALA A 158 -8.99 -10.92 -2.75
N LYS A 159 -8.03 -10.71 -3.64
CA LYS A 159 -7.04 -9.62 -3.58
C LYS A 159 -7.35 -8.50 -4.56
N TYR A 160 -7.75 -8.84 -5.79
CA TYR A 160 -7.94 -7.86 -6.86
C TYR A 160 -9.35 -7.79 -7.42
N ILE A 161 -9.77 -6.57 -7.74
CA ILE A 161 -10.91 -6.27 -8.62
C ILE A 161 -10.34 -5.72 -9.92
N VAL A 162 -10.76 -6.27 -11.04
CA VAL A 162 -10.38 -5.81 -12.37
C VAL A 162 -11.61 -5.30 -13.11
N VAL A 163 -11.52 -4.06 -13.57
CA VAL A 163 -12.60 -3.40 -14.31
C VAL A 163 -12.08 -2.97 -15.68
N ALA A 164 -12.68 -3.50 -16.74
CA ALA A 164 -12.43 -3.04 -18.11
C ALA A 164 -13.44 -1.97 -18.50
N GLY A 165 -12.95 -0.87 -19.08
CA GLY A 165 -13.76 0.26 -19.51
C GLY A 165 -14.07 0.28 -21.00
N ALA A 166 -15.12 1.03 -21.36
CA ALA A 166 -15.45 1.36 -22.75
C ALA A 166 -14.37 2.21 -23.45
N ASP A 167 -13.40 2.74 -22.71
CA ASP A 167 -12.22 3.44 -23.21
C ASP A 167 -11.03 2.51 -23.51
N LEU A 168 -11.25 1.20 -23.57
CA LEU A 168 -10.24 0.18 -23.89
C LEU A 168 -9.12 0.06 -22.84
N SER A 169 -9.37 0.62 -21.66
CA SER A 169 -8.46 0.60 -20.52
C SER A 169 -8.92 -0.46 -19.52
N ILE A 170 -7.98 -0.96 -18.72
CA ILE A 170 -8.26 -1.88 -17.61
C ILE A 170 -7.71 -1.24 -16.33
N ALA A 171 -8.56 -1.10 -15.31
CA ALA A 171 -8.15 -0.73 -13.97
C ALA A 171 -8.09 -1.95 -13.07
N ILE A 172 -7.03 -1.99 -12.25
CA ILE A 172 -6.82 -2.98 -11.20
C ILE A 172 -6.98 -2.24 -9.88
N LEU A 173 -7.86 -2.76 -9.03
CA LEU A 173 -8.20 -2.21 -7.73
C LEU A 173 -7.94 -3.23 -6.64
N ASP A 174 -7.69 -2.73 -5.44
CA ASP A 174 -7.64 -3.51 -4.21
C ASP A 174 -9.07 -3.81 -3.72
N VAL A 175 -9.34 -5.05 -3.33
CA VAL A 175 -10.65 -5.50 -2.85
C VAL A 175 -11.06 -4.89 -1.51
N HIS A 176 -10.09 -4.70 -0.62
CA HIS A 176 -10.34 -4.26 0.76
C HIS A 176 -10.56 -2.76 0.85
N THR A 177 -9.86 -1.97 0.02
CA THR A 177 -9.87 -0.51 0.09
C THR A 177 -10.55 0.17 -1.12
N LEU A 178 -10.93 -0.63 -2.11
CA LEU A 178 -11.45 -0.21 -3.42
C LEU A 178 -10.57 0.86 -4.10
N LYS A 179 -9.28 0.94 -3.73
CA LYS A 179 -8.32 1.90 -4.30
C LYS A 179 -7.84 1.39 -5.65
N THR A 180 -7.78 2.28 -6.62
CA THR A 180 -7.12 2.01 -7.91
C THR A 180 -5.63 1.85 -7.67
N LEU A 181 -5.11 0.64 -7.90
CA LEU A 181 -3.70 0.31 -7.77
C LEU A 181 -2.95 0.61 -9.07
N HIS A 182 -3.57 0.27 -10.21
CA HIS A 182 -2.97 0.46 -11.52
C HIS A 182 -4.03 0.63 -12.61
N VAL A 183 -3.68 1.37 -13.66
CA VAL A 183 -4.54 1.54 -14.84
C VAL A 183 -3.71 1.31 -16.08
N MET A 184 -4.05 0.25 -16.82
CA MET A 184 -3.49 -0.08 -18.12
C MET A 184 -4.32 0.63 -19.18
N GLN A 185 -3.75 1.61 -19.87
CA GLN A 185 -4.46 2.38 -20.90
C GLN A 185 -4.33 1.70 -22.26
N GLN A 186 -5.42 1.70 -23.04
CA GLN A 186 -5.42 1.22 -24.43
C GLN A 186 -4.85 -0.20 -24.57
N VAL A 187 -5.30 -1.13 -23.72
CA VAL A 187 -4.83 -2.54 -23.72
C VAL A 187 -5.17 -3.24 -25.02
N HIS A 188 -6.28 -2.86 -25.64
CA HIS A 188 -6.74 -3.40 -26.91
C HIS A 188 -7.08 -2.27 -27.89
N PRO A 189 -7.01 -2.53 -29.21
CA PRO A 189 -7.41 -1.55 -30.23
C PRO A 189 -8.94 -1.42 -30.38
N PHE A 190 -9.72 -2.38 -29.84
CA PHE A 190 -11.18 -2.36 -29.85
C PHE A 190 -11.77 -2.84 -28.51
N ALA A 191 -13.09 -2.69 -28.35
CA ALA A 191 -13.85 -2.94 -27.13
C ALA A 191 -13.46 -4.26 -26.44
N ILE A 192 -13.22 -4.16 -25.13
CA ILE A 192 -12.91 -5.30 -24.27
C ILE A 192 -14.22 -6.01 -23.95
N THR A 193 -14.25 -7.32 -24.24
CA THR A 193 -15.43 -8.18 -24.15
C THR A 193 -15.47 -8.96 -22.85
N SER A 194 -14.30 -9.41 -22.36
CA SER A 194 -14.18 -10.15 -21.12
C SER A 194 -12.82 -9.90 -20.47
N VAL A 195 -12.79 -10.04 -19.16
CA VAL A 195 -11.58 -10.06 -18.34
C VAL A 195 -11.70 -11.20 -17.35
N SER A 196 -10.59 -11.86 -17.04
CA SER A 196 -10.56 -12.91 -16.03
C SER A 196 -9.23 -12.97 -15.29
N LEU A 197 -9.33 -13.14 -13.98
CA LEU A 197 -8.24 -13.45 -13.08
C LEU A 197 -8.12 -14.96 -12.92
N ASN A 198 -6.90 -15.46 -12.90
CA ASN A 198 -6.65 -16.84 -12.56
C ASN A 198 -6.84 -17.10 -11.05
N SER A 199 -6.87 -18.37 -10.65
CA SER A 199 -7.12 -18.77 -9.25
C SER A 199 -6.05 -18.31 -8.26
N ARG A 200 -4.82 -18.05 -8.72
CA ARG A 200 -3.73 -17.53 -7.87
C ARG A 200 -3.66 -16.00 -7.82
N GLU A 201 -4.44 -15.34 -8.67
CA GLU A 201 -4.49 -13.88 -8.78
C GLU A 201 -3.14 -13.23 -9.17
N ASP A 202 -2.30 -13.99 -9.88
CA ASP A 202 -1.01 -13.55 -10.44
C ASP A 202 -1.07 -13.31 -11.96
N LEU A 203 -2.14 -13.72 -12.62
CA LEU A 203 -2.35 -13.52 -14.05
C LEU A 203 -3.73 -12.91 -14.33
N LEU A 204 -3.72 -11.90 -15.18
CA LEU A 204 -4.89 -11.26 -15.75
C LEU A 204 -4.94 -11.51 -17.26
N ALA A 205 -6.04 -12.07 -17.75
CA ALA A 205 -6.32 -12.19 -19.17
C ALA A 205 -7.47 -11.27 -19.57
N SER A 206 -7.35 -10.59 -20.71
CA SER A 206 -8.42 -9.79 -21.31
C SER A 206 -8.59 -10.13 -22.79
N THR A 207 -9.84 -10.11 -23.25
CA THR A 207 -10.21 -10.44 -24.63
C THR A 207 -10.97 -9.28 -25.30
N SER A 208 -10.75 -9.09 -26.59
CA SER A 208 -11.36 -8.01 -27.36
C SER A 208 -12.04 -8.51 -28.62
N VAL A 209 -13.00 -7.72 -29.13
CA VAL A 209 -13.60 -7.89 -30.46
C VAL A 209 -12.55 -7.89 -31.58
N ALA A 210 -11.37 -7.31 -31.34
CA ALA A 210 -10.24 -7.32 -32.27
C ALA A 210 -9.56 -8.69 -32.45
N ASN A 211 -10.12 -9.78 -31.91
CA ASN A 211 -9.50 -11.11 -31.88
C ASN A 211 -8.13 -11.11 -31.18
N THR A 212 -7.94 -10.22 -30.20
CA THR A 212 -6.71 -10.14 -29.41
C THR A 212 -6.95 -10.59 -27.98
N ILE A 213 -5.96 -11.28 -27.44
CA ILE A 213 -5.89 -11.67 -26.03
C ILE A 213 -4.66 -10.99 -25.44
N HIS A 214 -4.85 -10.25 -24.36
CA HIS A 214 -3.74 -9.65 -23.62
C HIS A 214 -3.63 -10.37 -22.28
N VAL A 215 -2.42 -10.82 -21.93
CA VAL A 215 -2.13 -11.46 -20.65
C VAL A 215 -1.11 -10.60 -19.92
N ALA A 216 -1.42 -10.24 -18.67
CA ALA A 216 -0.58 -9.43 -17.82
C ALA A 216 -0.30 -10.17 -16.50
N GLU A 217 0.95 -10.10 -16.06
CA GLU A 217 1.34 -10.59 -14.74
C GLU A 217 1.01 -9.52 -13.68
N LEU A 218 0.46 -9.96 -12.57
CA LEU A 218 0.12 -9.13 -11.43
C LEU A 218 1.11 -9.38 -10.29
N PRO A 219 1.64 -8.33 -9.65
CA PRO A 219 2.62 -8.49 -8.59
C PRO A 219 1.98 -9.17 -7.36
N ALA A 220 2.65 -10.17 -6.81
CA ALA A 220 2.22 -10.83 -5.57
C ALA A 220 2.10 -9.86 -4.38
N ASP A 221 2.84 -8.75 -4.40
CA ASP A 221 2.88 -7.78 -3.31
C ASP A 221 1.89 -6.62 -3.50
N GLY A 222 1.19 -6.53 -4.64
CA GLY A 222 0.27 -5.41 -4.94
C GLY A 222 0.95 -4.07 -5.22
N GLU A 223 2.28 -4.04 -5.27
CA GLU A 223 3.04 -2.85 -5.60
C GLU A 223 3.24 -2.69 -7.12
N PHE A 224 2.42 -1.85 -7.75
CA PHE A 224 2.53 -1.53 -9.18
C PHE A 224 3.46 -0.34 -9.48
N HIS A 225 4.07 0.28 -8.45
CA HIS A 225 4.78 1.57 -8.57
C HIS A 225 6.29 1.53 -8.34
N ARG A 226 6.89 0.35 -8.17
CA ARG A 226 8.34 0.22 -7.92
C ARG A 226 9.18 0.95 -8.97
N ASP A 227 8.78 0.95 -10.23
CA ASP A 227 9.59 1.51 -11.30
C ASP A 227 9.65 3.05 -11.30
N ARG A 228 8.55 3.74 -10.99
CA ARG A 228 8.51 5.22 -11.07
C ARG A 228 9.23 5.90 -9.92
N ALA A 229 9.07 5.39 -8.70
CA ALA A 229 9.74 5.95 -7.53
C ALA A 229 11.26 5.74 -7.62
N THR A 230 11.68 4.55 -8.05
CA THR A 230 13.09 4.22 -8.27
C THR A 230 13.68 5.06 -9.40
N PHE A 231 12.93 5.27 -10.49
CA PHE A 231 13.35 6.15 -11.58
C PHE A 231 13.48 7.62 -11.14
N ILE A 232 12.53 8.16 -10.38
CA ILE A 232 12.60 9.53 -9.86
C ILE A 232 13.78 9.68 -8.91
N TRP A 233 14.03 8.71 -8.03
CA TRP A 233 15.21 8.69 -7.16
C TRP A 233 16.52 8.60 -7.96
N ALA A 234 16.57 7.75 -8.98
CA ALA A 234 17.74 7.63 -9.85
C ALA A 234 18.03 8.95 -10.57
N VAL A 235 17.02 9.56 -11.21
CA VAL A 235 17.16 10.86 -11.89
C VAL A 235 17.56 11.96 -10.91
N SER A 236 16.93 12.00 -9.72
CA SER A 236 17.27 12.96 -8.68
C SER A 236 18.72 12.83 -8.21
N SER A 237 19.20 11.59 -8.03
CA SER A 237 20.59 11.33 -7.63
C SER A 237 21.61 11.77 -8.69
N VAL A 238 21.31 11.57 -9.97
CA VAL A 238 22.16 12.02 -11.09
C VAL A 238 22.20 13.54 -11.15
N ILE A 239 21.05 14.21 -11.05
CA ILE A 239 20.98 15.69 -11.04
C ILE A 239 21.76 16.25 -9.84
N LEU A 240 21.62 15.66 -8.65
CA LEU A 240 22.34 16.07 -7.45
C LEU A 240 23.86 15.92 -7.63
N THR A 241 24.31 14.83 -8.24
CA THR A 241 25.73 14.58 -8.51
C THR A 241 26.30 15.62 -9.48
N ILE A 242 25.55 15.99 -10.52
CA ILE A 242 25.93 17.05 -11.46
C ILE A 242 25.99 18.41 -10.76
N LEU A 243 25.01 18.73 -9.91
CA LEU A 243 25.01 19.99 -9.15
C LEU A 243 26.21 20.10 -8.21
N ILE A 244 26.56 19.01 -7.51
CA ILE A 244 27.76 18.97 -6.66
C ILE A 244 29.02 19.16 -7.49
N ALA A 245 29.11 18.52 -8.66
CA ALA A 245 30.26 18.67 -9.56
C ALA A 245 30.41 20.12 -10.07
N VAL A 246 29.31 20.77 -10.46
CA VAL A 246 29.30 22.17 -10.90
C VAL A 246 29.67 23.10 -9.74
N ALA A 247 29.09 22.88 -8.55
CA ALA A 247 29.43 23.65 -7.36
C ALA A 247 30.92 23.53 -7.03
N PHE A 248 31.49 22.31 -7.10
CA PHE A 248 32.90 22.06 -6.88
C PHE A 248 33.79 22.77 -7.93
N GLN A 249 33.41 22.73 -9.21
CA GLN A 249 34.10 23.48 -10.27
C GLN A 249 34.07 25.00 -10.03
N LEU A 250 32.93 25.55 -9.58
CA LEU A 250 32.83 26.97 -9.23
C LEU A 250 33.69 27.30 -7.99
N LEU A 251 33.71 26.44 -6.98
CA LEU A 251 34.49 26.62 -5.76
C LEU A 251 36.00 26.68 -6.05
N ILE A 252 36.49 25.84 -6.96
CA ILE A 252 37.87 25.90 -7.48
C ILE A 252 38.07 27.19 -8.29
N LYS A 253 37.18 27.51 -9.23
CA LYS A 253 37.31 28.68 -10.12
C LYS A 253 37.35 30.01 -9.36
N TYR A 254 36.58 30.14 -8.28
CA TYR A 254 36.53 31.34 -7.46
C TYR A 254 37.62 31.40 -6.37
N GLN A 255 38.57 30.46 -6.34
CA GLN A 255 39.64 30.38 -5.33
C GLN A 255 39.15 30.44 -3.87
N ILE A 256 37.91 30.04 -3.62
CA ILE A 256 37.34 30.01 -2.26
C ILE A 256 38.08 28.96 -1.41
N ILE A 257 38.57 27.89 -2.05
CA ILE A 257 39.45 26.89 -1.41
C ILE A 257 40.74 27.56 -0.92
N ASP A 258 41.37 28.41 -1.72
CA ASP A 258 42.60 29.09 -1.32
C ASP A 258 42.36 30.03 -0.12
N SER A 259 41.21 30.70 -0.07
CA SER A 259 40.81 31.55 1.07
C SER A 259 40.57 30.73 2.36
N LEU A 260 39.94 29.56 2.25
CA LEU A 260 39.71 28.64 3.38
C LEU A 260 41.00 27.96 3.87
N VAL A 261 41.88 27.55 2.95
CA VAL A 261 43.18 26.93 3.29
C VAL A 261 44.16 27.96 3.88
N VAL A 262 44.08 29.23 3.48
CA VAL A 262 44.84 30.31 4.12
C VAL A 262 44.36 30.57 5.55
N HIS A 263 43.05 30.43 5.82
CA HIS A 263 42.53 30.54 7.18
C HIS A 263 43.09 29.45 8.11
N ASP A 264 43.28 28.23 7.60
CA ASP A 264 43.90 27.12 8.36
C ASP A 264 45.39 27.38 8.68
N LYS A 265 46.13 28.07 7.79
CA LYS A 265 47.48 28.57 8.09
C LYS A 265 47.49 29.71 9.11
N ILE A 266 46.46 30.56 9.13
CA ILE A 266 46.33 31.67 10.09
C ILE A 266 46.03 31.11 11.50
N TRP A 267 45.17 30.09 11.62
CA TRP A 267 44.92 29.41 12.90
C TRP A 267 46.16 28.70 13.43
N ASN A 268 46.90 27.98 12.58
CA ASN A 268 48.17 27.35 12.97
C ASN A 268 49.24 28.38 13.39
N LYS A 269 49.26 29.56 12.76
CA LYS A 269 50.17 30.66 13.14
C LYS A 269 49.76 31.32 14.45
N LEU A 270 48.46 31.47 14.70
CA LEU A 270 47.89 32.02 15.94
C LEU A 270 48.15 31.10 17.14
N ASP A 271 48.08 29.78 16.94
CA ASP A 271 48.43 28.78 17.97
C ASP A 271 49.93 28.80 18.30
N SER A 272 50.79 28.99 17.29
CA SER A 272 52.23 29.18 17.53
C SER A 272 52.56 30.47 18.28
N MET A 273 51.77 31.54 18.09
CA MET A 273 51.96 32.81 18.82
C MET A 273 51.49 32.75 20.27
N LYS A 274 50.39 32.02 20.56
CA LYS A 274 49.96 31.77 21.95
C LYS A 274 51.01 30.98 22.73
N ASN A 275 51.60 29.96 22.11
CA ASN A 275 52.60 29.13 22.77
C ASN A 275 53.99 29.79 22.84
N GLY A 276 54.36 30.61 21.84
CA GLY A 276 55.61 31.38 21.85
C GLY A 276 55.65 32.51 22.88
N SER A 277 54.54 33.23 23.06
CA SER A 277 54.42 34.30 24.08
C SER A 277 54.41 33.76 25.51
N LEU A 278 53.87 32.56 25.72
CA LEU A 278 53.94 31.90 27.03
C LEU A 278 55.36 31.44 27.33
N MET A 279 56.09 30.90 26.34
CA MET A 279 57.45 30.44 26.60
C MET A 279 58.42 31.58 26.95
N SER A 280 58.30 32.74 26.30
CA SER A 280 59.13 33.91 26.63
C SER A 280 58.79 34.51 27.99
N SER A 281 57.52 34.47 28.41
CA SER A 281 57.12 34.94 29.75
C SER A 281 57.52 33.96 30.84
N PHE A 282 57.43 32.66 30.62
CA PHE A 282 57.99 31.66 31.54
C PHE A 282 59.52 31.76 31.66
N GLN A 283 60.23 32.08 30.58
CA GLN A 283 61.69 32.22 30.61
C GLN A 283 62.15 33.50 31.31
N ALA A 284 61.39 34.60 31.17
CA ALA A 284 61.59 35.83 31.93
C ALA A 284 61.29 35.62 33.43
N ILE A 285 60.19 34.94 33.78
CA ILE A 285 59.86 34.59 35.18
C ILE A 285 60.95 33.67 35.77
N LYS A 286 61.50 32.74 34.99
CA LYS A 286 62.57 31.85 35.45
C LYS A 286 63.89 32.58 35.68
N GLN A 287 64.20 33.62 34.90
CA GLN A 287 65.36 34.48 35.13
C GLN A 287 65.18 35.37 36.36
N ASP A 288 63.99 35.97 36.55
CA ASP A 288 63.66 36.76 37.75
C ASP A 288 63.73 35.92 39.04
N ILE A 289 63.32 34.65 38.99
CA ILE A 289 63.43 33.74 40.14
C ILE A 289 64.90 33.41 40.43
N VAL A 290 65.75 33.25 39.41
CA VAL A 290 67.18 32.92 39.60
C VAL A 290 67.99 34.12 40.09
N GLU A 291 67.65 35.35 39.69
CA GLU A 291 68.26 36.58 40.23
C GLU A 291 67.83 36.82 41.69
N ASN A 292 66.54 36.69 42.02
CA ASN A 292 66.06 36.84 43.40
C ASN A 292 66.58 35.76 44.35
N VAL A 293 66.86 34.53 43.88
CA VAL A 293 67.49 33.48 44.70
C VAL A 293 68.99 33.73 44.92
N LYS A 294 69.67 34.45 44.01
CA LYS A 294 71.08 34.84 44.18
C LYS A 294 71.25 36.04 45.11
N GLU A 295 70.28 36.95 45.18
CA GLU A 295 70.28 38.05 46.16
C GLU A 295 69.87 37.57 47.57
N ALA A 296 69.09 36.49 47.68
CA ALA A 296 68.69 35.90 48.96
C ALA A 296 69.70 34.88 49.54
N THR A 297 70.87 34.69 48.92
CA THR A 297 71.93 33.76 49.38
C THR A 297 73.29 34.44 49.58
N SER A 298 73.31 35.77 49.72
CA SER A 298 74.51 36.55 50.11
C SER A 298 74.47 37.10 51.53
N ASP A 299 73.45 36.78 52.32
CA ASP A 299 73.39 37.04 53.76
C ASP A 299 73.02 35.72 54.46
N ASP A 300 73.73 35.39 55.54
CA ASP A 300 73.65 34.17 56.37
C ASP A 300 74.64 33.03 56.03
N ASP A 301 75.93 33.37 56.15
CA ASP A 301 76.91 32.47 56.77
C ASP A 301 76.65 32.39 58.30
N ASP A 302 76.97 31.25 58.91
CA ASP A 302 77.00 30.95 60.35
C ASP A 302 75.71 30.41 61.02
N ASN A 303 75.48 29.09 60.93
CA ASN A 303 75.52 28.26 62.14
C ASN A 303 75.54 26.75 61.88
N GLU A 304 76.52 26.13 62.52
CA GLU A 304 76.81 24.70 62.58
C GLU A 304 75.82 23.91 63.44
N GLU A 305 75.66 22.63 63.06
CA GLU A 305 75.53 21.45 63.91
C GLU A 305 75.19 21.63 65.41
N GLN A 306 73.98 21.21 65.81
CA GLN A 306 73.76 20.35 66.98
C GLN A 306 72.29 19.96 67.14
N GLN A 307 71.96 18.69 66.85
CA GLN A 307 71.35 17.75 67.81
C GLN A 307 70.99 16.45 67.08
N ARG A 308 71.88 15.47 67.25
CA ARG A 308 71.52 14.05 67.26
C ARG A 308 70.87 13.71 68.60
N GLU A 309 70.19 12.57 68.59
CA GLU A 309 69.62 11.83 69.73
C GLU A 309 68.26 12.43 70.17
N ASP A 310 67.15 11.72 70.10
CA ASP A 310 66.93 10.37 70.64
C ASP A 310 65.58 9.80 70.21
N ASN A 311 65.49 8.47 70.24
CA ASN A 311 64.27 7.67 70.48
C ASN A 311 63.15 7.66 69.42
N ALA A 312 62.36 6.61 69.22
CA ALA A 312 62.44 5.17 69.45
C ALA A 312 61.01 4.67 69.19
N LYS A 313 60.89 3.57 68.43
CA LYS A 313 59.84 2.54 68.54
C LYS A 313 58.38 2.87 68.12
N VAL A 314 57.73 1.74 67.78
CA VAL A 314 56.28 1.44 67.70
C VAL A 314 55.71 1.74 66.31
N ASP A 315 55.69 0.80 65.35
CA ASP A 315 54.94 -0.48 65.24
C ASP A 315 53.44 -0.38 65.53
N ASP A 316 52.64 -1.11 64.75
CA ASP A 316 51.22 -1.43 64.94
C ASP A 316 50.21 -0.29 64.68
N GLN A 317 49.03 -0.46 64.07
CA GLN A 317 48.26 -1.63 63.61
C GLN A 317 46.95 -1.12 62.94
N VAL A 318 46.36 -1.95 62.06
CA VAL A 318 44.93 -2.41 62.04
C VAL A 318 43.87 -1.34 61.78
N ASP A 319 43.18 -1.38 60.64
CA ASP A 319 41.99 -2.20 60.28
C ASP A 319 40.67 -1.65 60.85
N GLU A 320 39.63 -1.89 60.05
CA GLU A 320 38.22 -2.06 60.41
C GLU A 320 37.42 -0.84 60.91
N GLU A 321 36.43 -0.47 60.10
CA GLU A 321 35.03 -0.40 60.57
C GLU A 321 34.09 -0.58 59.36
N GLU A 322 33.67 -1.84 59.17
CA GLU A 322 32.27 -2.30 59.14
C GLU A 322 31.30 -1.33 59.88
N GLU A 323 30.02 -1.11 59.59
CA GLU A 323 28.93 -1.82 58.93
C GLU A 323 27.67 -0.92 59.10
N GLN A 324 26.53 -1.33 58.55
CA GLN A 324 25.15 -1.02 59.00
C GLN A 324 24.40 0.21 58.47
N GLN A 325 23.43 -0.09 57.57
CA GLN A 325 21.95 -0.01 57.75
C GLN A 325 21.29 0.41 56.43
N GLU A 326 20.68 -0.50 55.66
CA GLU A 326 19.36 -1.12 55.84
C GLU A 326 18.14 -0.18 55.84
N SER A 327 17.10 -0.66 55.14
CA SER A 327 15.69 -0.24 55.09
C SER A 327 15.37 0.92 54.11
N HIS A 328 14.38 0.86 53.20
CA HIS A 328 13.16 0.05 53.17
C HIS A 328 12.70 -0.32 51.74
N GLN A 329 12.26 -1.58 51.64
CA GLN A 329 11.38 -2.24 50.67
C GLN A 329 10.08 -1.44 50.38
N THR A 330 9.61 -1.35 49.10
CA THR A 330 8.53 -2.14 48.39
C THR A 330 7.12 -2.02 49.05
N PRO A 331 5.96 -2.29 48.39
CA PRO A 331 5.69 -2.95 47.09
C PRO A 331 4.56 -2.28 46.23
N ALA A 332 4.39 -2.55 44.92
CA ALA A 332 3.60 -3.64 44.30
C ALA A 332 2.36 -4.08 45.13
N ALA A 333 1.15 -4.29 44.62
CA ALA A 333 0.54 -4.41 43.30
C ALA A 333 -0.99 -4.38 43.50
N THR A 334 -1.76 -4.41 42.40
CA THR A 334 -2.85 -5.40 42.14
C THR A 334 -4.12 -4.80 41.52
N LEU A 335 -4.36 -5.24 40.27
CA LEU A 335 -5.60 -5.62 39.59
C LEU A 335 -6.93 -4.92 39.93
N LEU A 336 -7.57 -4.39 38.88
CA LEU A 336 -8.83 -4.93 38.33
C LEU A 336 -8.91 -4.66 36.82
#